data_AF-G7NTA0-F1
#
_entry.id   AF-G7NTA0-F1
#
_cell.length_a   1.000
_cell.length_b   1.000
_cell.length_c   1.000
_cell.angle_alpha   90.00
_cell.angle_beta   90.00
_cell.angle_gamma   90.00
#
_symmetry.space_group_name_H-M   'P 1'
#
loop_
_entity.id
_entity.type
_entity.pdbx_description
1 polymer ?
#
loop_
_entity_poly.entity_id
_entity_poly.type
_entity_poly.pdbx_seq_one_letter_code
_entity_poly.pdbx_strand_id
1 'polypeptide(L)'
;ARGVHQLATLLMELDSEDEASCLLAADALYRLGRLEETHKALLVALSRRPQAAPVLARLALLQLRRGFFYDANQLVKKLVQSGDTACLQSTLDIFCHEDRQLLQGHCHARALAILRARPGGADGRAHTKEAIAYLSLAIFAAGSQASESLLARARCYGFLGQKKTAMFDFNAVLRAEPENVQALCGRALVHLALDQLQEAIDDILSALKLGPGTVVPELRSLKPEAQALITQGLYSRCRALLSQLLDTGAPLEDEDTQGLLAVGQALIKIDAGQLDWHLLLVDILMARGSYEEAGTHLEKALHPAPTSEAARARLGLLRLKKGDVPAAARDLQGLAEVDAPDLSCLLHLLEASERQSLAQAAAWEAGTLLDAGQPRRALGYCSLSVLAGGSSACHLRLRATCLAELQEFGRALRDLDHVLQETLGDSDLPRRAEDFCCQGRLLLSLGDEAAAAGAFVQAL
;
A
#
# COMPACT_ATOMS: atom_id res chain seq x y z
N ALA A 1 -30.52 -36.96 -28.82
CA ALA A 1 -30.16 -37.89 -27.72
C ALA A 1 -30.59 -39.34 -28.01
N ARG A 2 -31.87 -39.64 -28.27
CA ARG A 2 -32.32 -41.03 -28.54
C ARG A 2 -31.63 -41.70 -29.74
N GLY A 3 -31.52 -41.03 -30.89
CA GLY A 3 -30.81 -41.57 -32.06
C GLY A 3 -29.30 -41.77 -31.83
N VAL A 4 -28.67 -40.89 -31.04
CA VAL A 4 -27.25 -41.02 -30.65
C VAL A 4 -27.05 -42.22 -29.74
N HIS A 5 -27.97 -42.45 -28.79
CA HIS A 5 -27.94 -43.62 -27.92
C HIS A 5 -28.05 -44.93 -28.72
N GLN A 6 -29.01 -45.01 -29.66
CA GLN A 6 -29.19 -46.18 -30.52
C GLN A 6 -27.96 -46.48 -31.39
N LEU A 7 -27.34 -45.44 -31.94
CA LEU A 7 -26.10 -45.59 -32.70
C LEU A 7 -24.95 -46.05 -31.81
N ALA A 8 -24.79 -45.46 -30.63
CA ALA A 8 -23.73 -45.83 -29.70
C ALA A 8 -23.89 -47.27 -29.17
N THR A 9 -25.12 -47.74 -28.95
CA THR A 9 -25.37 -49.14 -28.56
C THR A 9 -25.03 -50.12 -29.68
N LEU A 10 -25.32 -49.78 -30.95
CA LEU A 10 -24.92 -50.61 -32.10
C LEU A 10 -23.39 -50.66 -32.25
N LEU A 11 -22.70 -49.56 -32.01
CA LEU A 11 -21.23 -49.53 -32.02
C LEU A 11 -20.64 -50.39 -30.90
N MET A 12 -21.25 -50.39 -29.71
CA MET A 12 -20.85 -51.28 -28.61
C MET A 12 -21.12 -52.77 -28.88
N GLU A 13 -22.12 -53.11 -29.70
CA GLU A 13 -22.36 -54.49 -30.14
C GLU A 13 -21.29 -54.97 -31.14
N LEU A 14 -20.75 -54.05 -31.94
CA LEU A 14 -19.69 -54.32 -32.91
C LEU A 14 -18.30 -54.40 -32.27
N ASP A 15 -18.00 -53.51 -31.33
CA ASP A 15 -16.80 -53.56 -30.50
C ASP A 15 -17.16 -53.25 -29.04
N SER A 16 -17.28 -54.32 -28.26
CA SER A 16 -17.65 -54.20 -26.85
C SER A 16 -16.56 -53.57 -25.98
N GLU A 17 -15.31 -53.44 -26.47
CA GLU A 17 -14.20 -52.84 -25.73
C GLU A 17 -13.94 -51.37 -26.08
N ASP A 18 -14.61 -50.82 -27.09
CA ASP A 18 -14.45 -49.42 -27.49
C ASP A 18 -14.96 -48.44 -26.41
N GLU A 19 -14.02 -47.79 -25.75
CA GLU A 19 -14.26 -46.82 -24.68
C GLU A 19 -15.03 -45.60 -25.19
N ALA A 20 -14.79 -45.16 -26.42
CA ALA A 20 -15.45 -43.99 -26.99
C ALA A 20 -16.95 -44.25 -27.18
N SER A 21 -17.31 -45.40 -27.74
CA SER A 21 -18.70 -45.83 -27.89
C SER A 21 -19.40 -46.02 -26.55
N CYS A 22 -18.72 -46.60 -25.55
CA CYS A 22 -19.25 -46.74 -24.19
C CYS A 22 -19.55 -45.38 -23.53
N LEU A 23 -18.64 -44.42 -23.65
CA LEU A 23 -18.81 -43.08 -23.10
C LEU A 23 -19.92 -42.30 -23.82
N LEU A 24 -19.99 -42.39 -25.16
CA LEU A 24 -21.06 -41.79 -25.95
C LEU A 24 -22.44 -42.34 -25.58
N ALA A 25 -22.55 -43.64 -25.34
CA ALA A 25 -23.80 -44.27 -24.89
C ALA A 25 -24.22 -43.75 -23.51
N ALA A 26 -23.27 -43.64 -22.56
CA ALA A 26 -23.52 -43.08 -21.24
C ALA A 26 -23.92 -41.60 -21.30
N ASP A 27 -23.22 -40.79 -22.10
CA ASP A 27 -23.52 -39.37 -22.29
C ASP A 27 -24.92 -39.16 -22.90
N ALA A 28 -25.32 -40.04 -23.82
CA ALA A 28 -26.67 -40.03 -24.38
C ALA A 28 -27.74 -40.42 -23.35
N LEU A 29 -27.49 -41.41 -22.49
CA LEU A 29 -28.39 -41.79 -21.38
C LEU A 29 -28.56 -40.65 -20.37
N TYR A 30 -27.47 -39.97 -20.03
CA TYR A 30 -27.50 -38.80 -19.16
C TYR A 30 -28.40 -37.71 -19.73
N ARG A 31 -28.23 -37.37 -21.02
CA ARG A 31 -29.06 -36.37 -21.72
C ARG A 31 -30.53 -36.77 -21.84
N LEU A 32 -30.85 -38.06 -21.68
CA LEU A 32 -32.23 -38.57 -21.63
C LEU A 32 -32.81 -38.57 -20.20
N GLY A 33 -32.05 -38.14 -19.20
CA GLY A 33 -32.46 -38.14 -17.79
C GLY A 33 -32.39 -39.51 -17.11
N ARG A 34 -31.82 -40.54 -17.77
CA ARG A 34 -31.72 -41.91 -17.24
C ARG A 34 -30.47 -42.06 -16.36
N LEU A 35 -30.48 -41.40 -15.20
CA LEU A 35 -29.31 -41.28 -14.32
C LEU A 35 -28.80 -42.63 -13.78
N GLU A 36 -29.70 -43.54 -13.39
CA GLU A 36 -29.33 -44.86 -12.88
C GLU A 36 -28.64 -45.74 -13.92
N GLU A 37 -29.10 -45.66 -15.17
CA GLU A 37 -28.52 -46.43 -16.26
C GLU A 37 -27.20 -45.85 -16.74
N THR A 38 -27.10 -44.52 -16.76
CA THR A 38 -25.84 -43.81 -16.95
C THR A 38 -24.81 -44.27 -15.90
N HIS A 39 -25.22 -44.36 -14.64
CA HIS A 39 -24.35 -44.78 -13.54
C HIS A 39 -23.85 -46.22 -13.74
N LYS A 40 -24.75 -47.16 -14.04
CA LYS A 40 -24.38 -48.56 -14.32
C LYS A 40 -23.43 -48.68 -15.50
N ALA A 41 -23.71 -47.99 -16.61
CA ALA A 41 -22.85 -47.99 -17.80
C ALA A 41 -21.44 -47.49 -17.48
N LEU A 42 -21.34 -46.39 -16.72
CA LEU A 42 -20.05 -45.84 -16.32
C LEU A 42 -19.30 -46.71 -15.30
N LEU A 43 -19.99 -47.43 -14.41
CA LEU A 43 -19.33 -48.40 -13.51
C LEU A 43 -18.74 -49.59 -14.28
N VAL A 44 -19.42 -50.05 -15.34
CA VAL A 44 -18.88 -51.08 -16.24
C VAL A 44 -17.66 -50.56 -17.00
N ALA A 45 -17.68 -49.30 -17.44
CA ALA A 45 -16.50 -48.68 -18.05
C ALA A 45 -15.33 -48.56 -17.04
N LEU A 46 -15.63 -48.19 -15.78
CA LEU A 46 -14.63 -48.05 -14.73
C LEU A 46 -14.01 -49.40 -14.32
N SER A 47 -14.77 -50.50 -14.32
CA SER A 47 -14.23 -51.82 -13.97
C SER A 47 -13.22 -52.32 -14.99
N ARG A 48 -13.38 -51.94 -16.27
CA ARG A 48 -12.42 -52.24 -17.34
C ARG A 48 -11.15 -51.38 -17.24
N ARG A 49 -11.29 -50.10 -16.89
CA ARG A 49 -10.17 -49.15 -16.73
C ARG A 49 -10.34 -48.31 -15.46
N PRO A 50 -9.75 -48.73 -14.32
CA PRO A 50 -10.02 -48.12 -13.02
C PRO A 50 -9.44 -46.71 -12.84
N GLN A 51 -8.55 -46.28 -13.72
CA GLN A 51 -7.89 -44.96 -13.70
C GLN A 51 -8.28 -44.07 -14.89
N ALA A 52 -9.29 -44.45 -15.68
CA ALA A 52 -9.73 -43.66 -16.82
C ALA A 52 -10.33 -42.31 -16.38
N ALA A 53 -9.58 -41.22 -16.60
CA ALA A 53 -9.99 -39.86 -16.26
C ALA A 53 -11.36 -39.45 -16.85
N PRO A 54 -11.70 -39.77 -18.12
CA PRO A 54 -13.00 -39.43 -18.70
C PRO A 54 -14.17 -40.11 -17.97
N VAL A 55 -13.97 -41.34 -17.49
CA VAL A 55 -14.98 -42.12 -16.75
C VAL A 55 -15.12 -41.59 -15.33
N LEU A 56 -13.99 -41.32 -14.65
CA LEU A 56 -13.97 -40.78 -13.29
C LEU A 56 -14.66 -39.40 -13.21
N ALA A 57 -14.40 -38.50 -14.16
CA ALA A 57 -15.01 -37.17 -14.20
C ALA A 57 -16.54 -37.25 -14.39
N ARG A 58 -17.02 -38.10 -15.32
CA ARG A 58 -18.45 -38.32 -15.56
C ARG A 58 -19.16 -38.93 -14.35
N LEU A 59 -18.54 -39.94 -13.72
CA LEU A 59 -19.07 -40.55 -12.51
C LEU A 59 -19.12 -39.56 -11.35
N ALA A 60 -18.10 -38.72 -11.18
CA ALA A 60 -18.08 -37.72 -10.13
C ALA A 60 -19.23 -36.71 -10.29
N LEU A 61 -19.41 -36.15 -11.49
CA LEU A 61 -20.51 -35.24 -11.81
C LEU A 61 -21.88 -35.91 -11.59
N LEU A 62 -22.05 -37.15 -12.04
CA LEU A 62 -23.29 -37.90 -11.87
C LEU A 62 -23.59 -38.17 -10.39
N GLN A 63 -22.59 -38.51 -9.58
CA GLN A 63 -22.77 -38.75 -8.15
C GLN A 63 -23.09 -37.48 -7.38
N LEU A 64 -22.50 -36.34 -7.76
CA LEU A 64 -22.89 -35.04 -7.20
C LEU A 64 -24.35 -34.71 -7.48
N ARG A 65 -24.81 -34.92 -8.73
CA ARG A 65 -26.22 -34.73 -9.10
C ARG A 65 -27.17 -35.63 -8.30
N ARG A 66 -26.74 -36.86 -7.99
CA ARG A 66 -27.50 -37.83 -7.20
C ARG A 66 -27.41 -37.59 -5.68
N GLY A 67 -26.59 -36.65 -5.21
CA GLY A 67 -26.41 -36.32 -3.80
C GLY A 67 -25.40 -37.18 -3.03
N PHE A 68 -24.64 -38.05 -3.72
CA PHE A 68 -23.64 -38.93 -3.10
C PHE A 68 -22.26 -38.24 -3.02
N PHE A 69 -22.16 -37.21 -2.17
CA PHE A 69 -20.96 -36.35 -2.07
C PHE A 69 -19.68 -37.09 -1.64
N TYR A 70 -19.79 -38.11 -0.79
CA TYR A 70 -18.62 -38.90 -0.36
C TYR A 70 -18.03 -39.68 -1.53
N ASP A 71 -18.87 -40.40 -2.28
CA ASP A 71 -18.43 -41.19 -3.44
C ASP A 71 -17.89 -40.29 -4.55
N ALA A 72 -18.57 -39.17 -4.80
CA ALA A 72 -18.09 -38.14 -5.73
C ALA A 72 -16.69 -37.67 -5.35
N ASN A 73 -16.45 -37.36 -4.06
CA ASN A 73 -15.13 -36.92 -3.61
C ASN A 73 -14.05 -38.00 -3.79
N GLN A 74 -14.36 -39.29 -3.57
CA GLN A 74 -13.41 -40.37 -3.82
C GLN A 74 -13.04 -40.49 -5.31
N LEU A 75 -14.01 -40.27 -6.20
CA LEU A 75 -13.78 -40.26 -7.65
C LEU A 75 -12.95 -39.05 -8.09
N VAL A 76 -13.26 -37.86 -7.57
CA VAL A 76 -12.47 -36.65 -7.82
C VAL A 76 -11.04 -36.83 -7.31
N LYS A 77 -10.84 -37.45 -6.14
CA LYS A 77 -9.51 -37.73 -5.60
C LYS A 77 -8.70 -38.64 -6.53
N LYS A 78 -9.31 -39.69 -7.09
CA LYS A 78 -8.65 -40.55 -8.09
C LYS A 78 -8.31 -39.79 -9.37
N LEU A 79 -9.20 -38.91 -9.83
CA LEU A 79 -8.98 -38.05 -10.99
C LEU A 79 -7.82 -37.06 -10.76
N VAL A 80 -7.73 -36.47 -9.58
CA VAL A 80 -6.61 -35.60 -9.19
C VAL A 80 -5.29 -36.37 -9.17
N GLN A 81 -5.31 -37.62 -8.69
CA GLN A 81 -4.13 -38.49 -8.63
C GLN A 81 -3.65 -38.95 -10.01
N SER A 82 -4.54 -39.11 -10.99
CA SER A 82 -4.13 -39.46 -12.36
C SER A 82 -3.47 -38.29 -13.09
N GLY A 83 -3.77 -37.05 -12.70
CA GLY A 83 -3.18 -35.83 -13.28
C GLY A 83 -3.64 -35.51 -14.71
N ASP A 84 -4.52 -36.33 -15.28
CA ASP A 84 -5.06 -36.14 -16.62
C ASP A 84 -6.29 -35.22 -16.59
N THR A 85 -6.08 -33.99 -17.06
CA THR A 85 -7.10 -32.94 -17.16
C THR A 85 -7.58 -32.72 -18.60
N ALA A 86 -7.02 -33.41 -19.59
CA ALA A 86 -7.29 -33.17 -21.01
C ALA A 86 -8.76 -33.46 -21.35
N CYS A 87 -9.37 -34.44 -20.68
CA CYS A 87 -10.76 -34.83 -20.91
C CYS A 87 -11.80 -33.92 -20.25
N LEU A 88 -11.39 -32.98 -19.39
CA LEU A 88 -12.32 -32.20 -18.57
C LEU A 88 -13.20 -31.31 -19.41
N GLN A 89 -12.63 -30.56 -20.36
CA GLN A 89 -13.40 -29.62 -21.19
C GLN A 89 -14.50 -30.37 -21.97
N SER A 90 -14.12 -31.41 -22.71
CA SER A 90 -15.06 -32.22 -23.49
C SER A 90 -16.11 -32.91 -22.62
N THR A 91 -15.77 -33.23 -21.36
CA THR A 91 -16.72 -33.83 -20.43
C THR A 91 -17.68 -32.79 -19.89
N LEU A 92 -17.20 -31.61 -19.51
CA LEU A 92 -18.03 -30.53 -18.94
C LEU A 92 -19.03 -29.99 -19.97
N ASP A 93 -18.69 -29.97 -21.26
CA ASP A 93 -19.59 -29.54 -22.34
C ASP A 93 -20.83 -30.45 -22.50
N ILE A 94 -20.80 -31.65 -21.93
CA ILE A 94 -21.90 -32.62 -22.01
C ILE A 94 -22.94 -32.39 -20.90
N PHE A 95 -22.49 -31.92 -19.74
CA PHE A 95 -23.30 -31.77 -18.53
C PHE A 95 -24.00 -30.42 -18.47
N CYS A 96 -25.18 -30.38 -17.86
CA CYS A 96 -25.90 -29.13 -17.67
C CYS A 96 -25.15 -28.17 -16.73
N HIS A 97 -25.53 -26.90 -16.78
CA HIS A 97 -24.93 -25.86 -15.95
C HIS A 97 -25.02 -26.17 -14.44
N GLU A 98 -26.15 -26.70 -13.98
CA GLU A 98 -26.38 -27.08 -12.58
C GLU A 98 -25.35 -28.11 -12.08
N ASP A 99 -25.09 -29.16 -12.87
CA ASP A 99 -24.13 -30.19 -12.50
C ASP A 99 -22.69 -29.65 -12.48
N ARG A 100 -22.37 -28.73 -13.39
CA ARG A 100 -21.07 -28.03 -13.38
C ARG A 100 -20.92 -27.14 -12.14
N GLN A 101 -21.96 -26.44 -11.73
CA GLN A 101 -21.97 -25.66 -10.48
C GLN A 101 -21.80 -26.56 -9.24
N LEU A 102 -22.42 -27.74 -9.23
CA LEU A 102 -22.21 -28.70 -8.15
C LEU A 102 -20.74 -29.15 -8.06
N LEU A 103 -20.10 -29.45 -9.20
CA LEU A 103 -18.69 -29.80 -9.24
C LEU A 103 -17.80 -28.64 -8.80
N GLN A 104 -18.06 -27.43 -9.31
CA GLN A 104 -17.36 -26.21 -8.90
C GLN A 104 -17.44 -26.02 -7.38
N GLY A 105 -18.65 -25.98 -6.82
CA GLY A 105 -18.89 -25.74 -5.40
C GLY A 105 -18.27 -26.82 -4.53
N HIS A 106 -18.40 -28.09 -4.93
CA HIS A 106 -17.79 -29.22 -4.23
C HIS A 106 -16.26 -29.11 -4.20
N CYS A 107 -15.64 -28.89 -5.37
CA CYS A 107 -14.19 -28.83 -5.47
C CYS A 107 -13.61 -27.60 -4.74
N HIS A 108 -14.27 -26.45 -4.85
CA HIS A 108 -13.88 -25.24 -4.13
C HIS A 108 -13.97 -25.44 -2.60
N ALA A 109 -15.12 -25.92 -2.10
CA ALA A 109 -15.32 -26.17 -0.68
C ALA A 109 -14.31 -27.21 -0.15
N ARG A 110 -14.03 -28.25 -0.92
CA ARG A 110 -13.05 -29.27 -0.55
C ARG A 110 -11.63 -28.71 -0.48
N ALA A 111 -11.23 -27.89 -1.45
CA ALA A 111 -9.93 -27.22 -1.43
C ALA A 111 -9.78 -26.34 -0.19
N LEU A 112 -10.79 -25.53 0.15
CA LEU A 112 -10.75 -24.69 1.35
C LEU A 112 -10.69 -25.55 2.63
N ALA A 113 -11.39 -26.69 2.69
CA ALA A 113 -11.31 -27.60 3.81
C ALA A 113 -9.89 -28.18 3.99
N ILE A 114 -9.21 -28.53 2.89
CA ILE A 114 -7.82 -29.00 2.91
C ILE A 114 -6.89 -27.90 3.44
N LEU A 115 -7.05 -26.66 2.97
CA LEU A 115 -6.22 -25.53 3.40
C LEU A 115 -6.43 -25.15 4.87
N ARG A 116 -7.68 -25.24 5.37
CA ARG A 116 -8.01 -24.96 6.78
C ARG A 116 -7.47 -26.01 7.74
N ALA A 117 -7.28 -27.25 7.30
CA ALA A 117 -6.75 -28.32 8.14
C ALA A 117 -5.30 -28.08 8.62
N ARG A 118 -4.58 -27.11 8.01
CA ARG A 118 -3.20 -26.67 8.37
C ARG A 118 -2.25 -27.80 8.81
N PRO A 119 -1.92 -28.76 7.93
CA PRO A 119 -0.91 -29.77 8.23
C PRO A 119 0.48 -29.14 8.28
N GLY A 120 1.22 -29.37 9.37
CA GLY A 120 2.57 -28.85 9.57
C GLY A 120 3.63 -29.51 8.66
N GLY A 121 4.75 -28.82 8.43
CA GLY A 121 5.94 -29.42 7.80
C GLY A 121 5.80 -29.77 6.30
N ALA A 122 6.43 -30.88 5.89
CA ALA A 122 6.45 -31.36 4.50
C ALA A 122 5.03 -31.68 3.96
N ASP A 123 4.13 -32.11 4.85
CA ASP A 123 2.74 -32.41 4.52
C ASP A 123 1.99 -31.15 4.07
N GLY A 124 2.31 -29.97 4.61
CA GLY A 124 1.71 -28.70 4.20
C GLY A 124 1.85 -28.40 2.71
N ARG A 125 3.01 -28.72 2.11
CA ARG A 125 3.23 -28.53 0.66
C ARG A 125 2.44 -29.54 -0.17
N ALA A 126 2.33 -30.79 0.28
CA ALA A 126 1.55 -31.82 -0.41
C ALA A 126 0.05 -31.49 -0.41
N HIS A 127 -0.48 -31.07 0.74
CA HIS A 127 -1.89 -30.65 0.87
C HIS A 127 -2.18 -29.37 0.07
N THR A 128 -1.22 -28.44 -0.01
CA THR A 128 -1.37 -27.26 -0.87
C THR A 128 -1.45 -27.65 -2.36
N LYS A 129 -0.64 -28.63 -2.80
CA LYS A 129 -0.72 -29.16 -4.18
C LYS A 129 -2.05 -29.86 -4.44
N GLU A 130 -2.55 -30.64 -3.48
CA GLU A 130 -3.88 -31.26 -3.57
C GLU A 130 -4.97 -30.20 -3.70
N ALA A 131 -4.95 -29.16 -2.85
CA ALA A 131 -5.88 -28.05 -2.92
C ALA A 131 -5.83 -27.32 -4.27
N ILE A 132 -4.64 -27.10 -4.84
CA ILE A 132 -4.47 -26.51 -6.18
C ILE A 132 -5.16 -27.36 -7.26
N ALA A 133 -5.09 -28.69 -7.17
CA ALA A 133 -5.74 -29.56 -8.14
C ALA A 133 -7.27 -29.46 -8.04
N TYR A 134 -7.82 -29.49 -6.83
CA TYR A 134 -9.25 -29.25 -6.61
C TYR A 134 -9.69 -27.85 -7.08
N LEU A 135 -8.92 -26.80 -6.80
CA LEU A 135 -9.21 -25.44 -7.28
C LEU A 135 -9.15 -25.35 -8.80
N SER A 136 -8.22 -26.06 -9.44
CA SER A 136 -8.14 -26.11 -10.90
C SER A 136 -9.37 -26.76 -11.51
N LEU A 137 -9.86 -27.88 -10.94
CA LEU A 137 -11.13 -28.48 -11.34
C LEU A 137 -12.32 -27.52 -11.15
N ALA A 138 -12.35 -26.79 -10.03
CA ALA A 138 -13.38 -25.79 -9.77
C ALA A 138 -13.37 -24.67 -10.81
N ILE A 139 -12.18 -24.19 -11.19
CA ILE A 139 -12.02 -23.14 -12.21
C ILE A 139 -12.48 -23.65 -13.58
N PHE A 140 -12.11 -24.88 -13.97
CA PHE A 140 -12.59 -25.49 -15.22
C PHE A 140 -14.12 -25.61 -15.26
N ALA A 141 -14.75 -25.96 -14.13
CA ALA A 141 -16.20 -26.11 -14.05
C ALA A 141 -16.95 -24.76 -14.03
N ALA A 142 -16.33 -23.69 -13.51
CA ALA A 142 -16.96 -22.38 -13.29
C ALA A 142 -17.09 -21.50 -14.56
N GLY A 143 -16.32 -21.77 -15.62
CA GLY A 143 -16.29 -20.91 -16.80
C GLY A 143 -15.85 -19.48 -16.45
N SER A 144 -16.71 -18.48 -16.68
CA SER A 144 -16.39 -17.05 -16.46
C SER A 144 -16.47 -16.60 -15.00
N GLN A 145 -16.99 -17.40 -14.07
CA GLN A 145 -17.19 -17.02 -12.66
C GLN A 145 -16.24 -17.78 -11.70
N ALA A 146 -14.93 -17.62 -11.91
CA ALA A 146 -13.91 -18.37 -11.19
C ALA A 146 -13.11 -17.56 -10.16
N SER A 147 -13.49 -16.31 -9.88
CA SER A 147 -12.69 -15.35 -9.11
C SER A 147 -12.23 -15.86 -7.74
N GLU A 148 -13.13 -16.41 -6.93
CA GLU A 148 -12.79 -16.94 -5.60
C GLU A 148 -11.82 -18.13 -5.67
N SER A 149 -12.02 -19.03 -6.64
CA SER A 149 -11.14 -20.19 -6.85
C SER A 149 -9.76 -19.78 -7.39
N LEU A 150 -9.72 -18.78 -8.27
CA LEU A 150 -8.47 -18.18 -8.77
C LEU A 150 -7.69 -17.51 -7.63
N LEU A 151 -8.36 -16.72 -6.80
CA LEU A 151 -7.76 -16.10 -5.61
C LEU A 151 -7.15 -17.14 -4.66
N ALA A 152 -7.91 -18.17 -4.32
CA ALA A 152 -7.45 -19.25 -3.46
C ALA A 152 -6.25 -19.98 -4.07
N ARG A 153 -6.27 -20.25 -5.39
CA ARG A 153 -5.20 -20.96 -6.10
C ARG A 153 -3.93 -20.10 -6.21
N ALA A 154 -4.09 -18.81 -6.49
CA ALA A 154 -2.99 -17.85 -6.51
C ALA A 154 -2.27 -17.78 -5.16
N ARG A 155 -3.01 -17.72 -4.05
CA ARG A 155 -2.43 -17.77 -2.69
C ARG A 155 -1.68 -19.08 -2.44
N CYS A 156 -2.21 -20.22 -2.90
CA CYS A 156 -1.52 -21.50 -2.83
C CYS A 156 -0.20 -21.51 -3.62
N TYR A 157 -0.21 -20.97 -4.85
CA TYR A 157 1.02 -20.83 -5.65
C TYR A 157 2.04 -19.91 -4.98
N GLY A 158 1.59 -18.79 -4.39
CA GLY A 158 2.43 -17.90 -3.60
C GLY A 158 3.10 -18.63 -2.43
N PHE A 159 2.33 -19.42 -1.67
CA PHE A 159 2.87 -20.25 -0.58
C PHE A 159 3.90 -21.29 -1.05
N LEU A 160 3.70 -21.87 -2.24
CA LEU A 160 4.65 -22.80 -2.85
C LEU A 160 5.86 -22.10 -3.50
N GLY A 161 5.93 -20.77 -3.50
CA GLY A 161 6.98 -19.98 -4.14
C GLY A 161 6.87 -19.90 -5.66
N GLN A 162 5.75 -20.35 -6.24
CA GLN A 162 5.47 -20.26 -7.68
C GLN A 162 4.92 -18.87 -8.03
N LYS A 163 5.77 -17.85 -7.90
CA LYS A 163 5.38 -16.43 -7.99
C LYS A 163 4.72 -16.09 -9.34
N LYS A 164 5.25 -16.61 -10.46
CA LYS A 164 4.72 -16.34 -11.80
C LYS A 164 3.31 -16.88 -12.03
N THR A 165 3.00 -18.09 -11.54
CA THR A 165 1.66 -18.67 -11.66
C THR A 165 0.67 -17.99 -10.71
N ALA A 166 1.11 -17.60 -9.52
CA ALA A 166 0.31 -16.76 -8.63
C ALA A 166 -0.05 -15.41 -9.27
N MET A 167 0.94 -14.71 -9.86
CA MET A 167 0.71 -13.47 -10.61
C MET A 167 -0.31 -13.64 -11.74
N PHE A 168 -0.24 -14.74 -12.48
CA PHE A 168 -1.17 -15.02 -13.58
C PHE A 168 -2.61 -15.09 -13.07
N ASP A 169 -2.85 -15.86 -12.01
CA ASP A 169 -4.19 -16.02 -11.42
C ASP A 169 -4.71 -14.70 -10.81
N PHE A 170 -3.88 -13.94 -10.08
CA PHE A 170 -4.27 -12.63 -9.56
C PHE A 170 -4.60 -11.63 -10.67
N ASN A 171 -3.78 -11.58 -11.72
CA ASN A 171 -4.05 -10.73 -12.87
C ASN A 171 -5.32 -11.16 -13.63
N ALA A 172 -5.63 -12.45 -13.70
CA ALA A 172 -6.87 -12.93 -14.29
C ALA A 172 -8.09 -12.41 -13.52
N VAL A 173 -8.04 -12.42 -12.18
CA VAL A 173 -9.08 -11.84 -11.32
C VAL A 173 -9.19 -10.34 -11.57
N LEU A 174 -8.07 -9.61 -11.53
CA LEU A 174 -8.07 -8.14 -11.71
C LEU A 174 -8.48 -7.67 -13.11
N ARG A 175 -8.36 -8.51 -14.14
CA ARG A 175 -8.91 -8.20 -15.47
C ARG A 175 -10.44 -8.26 -15.50
N ALA A 176 -11.04 -9.15 -14.71
CA ALA A 176 -12.49 -9.29 -14.62
C ALA A 176 -13.08 -8.33 -13.57
N GLU A 177 -12.37 -8.15 -12.46
CA GLU A 177 -12.75 -7.37 -11.28
C GLU A 177 -11.58 -6.45 -10.87
N PRO A 178 -11.40 -5.29 -11.53
CA PRO A 178 -10.27 -4.38 -11.26
C PRO A 178 -10.18 -3.91 -9.81
N GLU A 179 -11.33 -3.83 -9.12
CA GLU A 179 -11.46 -3.38 -7.74
C GLU A 179 -11.46 -4.53 -6.71
N ASN A 180 -11.03 -5.73 -7.12
CA ASN A 180 -10.97 -6.86 -6.19
C ASN A 180 -9.83 -6.68 -5.17
N VAL A 181 -10.19 -6.23 -3.97
CA VAL A 181 -9.26 -5.95 -2.87
C VAL A 181 -8.38 -7.16 -2.51
N GLN A 182 -8.92 -8.37 -2.51
CA GLN A 182 -8.15 -9.58 -2.19
C GLN A 182 -7.12 -9.91 -3.27
N ALA A 183 -7.44 -9.65 -4.54
CA ALA A 183 -6.51 -9.84 -5.64
C ALA A 183 -5.38 -8.80 -5.61
N LEU A 184 -5.69 -7.53 -5.33
CA LEU A 184 -4.70 -6.46 -5.15
C LEU A 184 -3.74 -6.79 -4.01
N CYS A 185 -4.26 -7.15 -2.82
CA CYS A 185 -3.41 -7.56 -1.69
C CYS A 185 -2.57 -8.78 -2.03
N GLY A 186 -3.17 -9.82 -2.62
CA GLY A 186 -2.45 -11.03 -3.01
C GLY A 186 -1.33 -10.75 -4.02
N ARG A 187 -1.59 -9.91 -5.02
CA ARG A 187 -0.62 -9.51 -6.04
C ARG A 187 0.51 -8.68 -5.43
N ALA A 188 0.19 -7.73 -4.55
CA ALA A 188 1.19 -6.95 -3.83
C ALA A 188 2.18 -7.82 -3.04
N LEU A 189 1.69 -8.87 -2.37
CA LEU A 189 2.56 -9.80 -1.63
C LEU A 189 3.48 -10.60 -2.55
N VAL A 190 3.00 -10.92 -3.77
CA VAL A 190 3.83 -11.58 -4.78
C VAL A 190 4.86 -10.61 -5.36
N HIS A 191 4.49 -9.35 -5.60
CA HIS A 191 5.42 -8.27 -5.98
C HIS A 191 6.50 -8.07 -4.92
N LEU A 192 6.13 -7.99 -3.63
CA LEU A 192 7.10 -7.90 -2.54
C LEU A 192 8.07 -9.10 -2.55
N ALA A 193 7.56 -10.31 -2.78
CA ALA A 193 8.40 -11.49 -2.89
C ALA A 193 9.30 -11.48 -4.14
N LEU A 194 8.99 -10.68 -5.16
CA LEU A 194 9.80 -10.47 -6.37
C LEU A 194 10.73 -9.24 -6.25
N ASP A 195 10.88 -8.67 -5.05
CA ASP A 195 11.63 -7.44 -4.79
C ASP A 195 11.10 -6.21 -5.56
N GLN A 196 9.82 -6.26 -5.95
CA GLN A 196 9.09 -5.19 -6.63
C GLN A 196 8.29 -4.37 -5.61
N LEU A 197 9.01 -3.65 -4.75
CA LEU A 197 8.40 -2.95 -3.61
C LEU A 197 7.46 -1.82 -4.05
N GLN A 198 7.78 -1.10 -5.13
CA GLN A 198 6.96 0.03 -5.59
C GLN A 198 5.60 -0.45 -6.11
N GLU A 199 5.61 -1.50 -6.94
CA GLU A 199 4.39 -2.12 -7.46
C GLU A 199 3.55 -2.72 -6.32
N ALA A 200 4.20 -3.30 -5.31
CA ALA A 200 3.50 -3.77 -4.11
C ALA A 200 2.82 -2.63 -3.34
N ILE A 201 3.50 -1.49 -3.17
CA ILE A 201 2.93 -0.31 -2.49
C ILE A 201 1.74 0.23 -3.29
N ASP A 202 1.86 0.39 -4.60
CA ASP A 202 0.77 0.92 -5.44
C ASP A 202 -0.48 0.02 -5.42
N ASP A 203 -0.30 -1.30 -5.42
CA ASP A 203 -1.40 -2.27 -5.26
C ASP A 203 -2.06 -2.18 -3.88
N ILE A 204 -1.28 -2.08 -2.80
CA ILE A 204 -1.82 -1.94 -1.44
C ILE A 204 -2.52 -0.59 -1.26
N LEU A 205 -1.99 0.49 -1.84
CA LEU A 205 -2.65 1.80 -1.82
C LEU A 205 -4.03 1.71 -2.49
N SER A 206 -4.09 1.11 -3.68
CA SER A 206 -5.36 0.88 -4.38
C SER A 206 -6.34 0.05 -3.56
N ALA A 207 -5.85 -1.01 -2.91
CA ALA A 207 -6.64 -1.87 -2.03
C ALA A 207 -7.18 -1.10 -0.81
N LEU A 208 -6.37 -0.24 -0.19
CA LEU A 208 -6.75 0.56 0.97
C LEU A 208 -7.80 1.62 0.64
N LYS A 209 -7.73 2.22 -0.56
CA LYS A 209 -8.77 3.15 -1.04
C LYS A 209 -10.14 2.47 -1.15
N LEU A 210 -10.17 1.21 -1.61
CA LEU A 210 -11.40 0.46 -1.85
C LEU A 210 -12.01 -0.15 -0.58
N GLY A 211 -11.18 -0.64 0.35
CA GLY A 211 -11.70 -1.37 1.51
C GLY A 211 -10.66 -1.68 2.60
N PRO A 212 -10.40 -0.78 3.55
CA PRO A 212 -9.37 -0.99 4.57
C PRO A 212 -9.68 -2.13 5.55
N GLY A 213 -10.96 -2.53 5.67
CA GLY A 213 -11.40 -3.57 6.61
C GLY A 213 -10.83 -4.97 6.31
N THR A 214 -10.54 -5.27 5.04
CA THR A 214 -9.92 -6.54 4.62
C THR A 214 -8.39 -6.43 4.57
N VAL A 215 -7.86 -5.28 4.14
CA VAL A 215 -6.41 -5.06 3.98
C VAL A 215 -5.68 -5.04 5.32
N VAL A 216 -6.21 -4.33 6.33
CA VAL A 216 -5.52 -4.17 7.62
C VAL A 216 -5.24 -5.52 8.32
N PRO A 217 -6.22 -6.44 8.46
CA PRO A 217 -5.95 -7.78 8.98
C PRO A 217 -4.94 -8.56 8.16
N GLU A 218 -4.99 -8.48 6.83
CA GLU A 218 -4.02 -9.15 5.96
C GLU A 218 -2.60 -8.63 6.21
N LEU A 219 -2.40 -7.31 6.25
CA LEU A 219 -1.09 -6.69 6.52
C LEU A 219 -0.57 -7.01 7.93
N ARG A 220 -1.43 -7.02 8.96
CA ARG A 220 -1.04 -7.43 10.32
C ARG A 220 -0.65 -8.90 10.43
N SER A 221 -1.15 -9.76 9.52
CA SER A 221 -0.82 -11.18 9.51
C SER A 221 0.53 -11.51 8.86
N LEU A 222 1.17 -10.52 8.24
CA LEU A 222 2.46 -10.69 7.58
C LEU A 222 3.60 -10.89 8.60
N LYS A 223 4.75 -11.34 8.09
CA LYS A 223 5.97 -11.35 8.88
C LYS A 223 6.40 -9.91 9.20
N PRO A 224 7.00 -9.64 10.36
CA PRO A 224 7.41 -8.29 10.77
C PRO A 224 8.27 -7.55 9.73
N GLU A 225 9.19 -8.26 9.06
CA GLU A 225 10.04 -7.68 8.01
C GLU A 225 9.22 -7.19 6.81
N ALA A 226 8.33 -8.03 6.29
CA ALA A 226 7.45 -7.69 5.17
C ALA A 226 6.46 -6.59 5.54
N GLN A 227 5.92 -6.66 6.75
CA GLN A 227 5.03 -5.65 7.31
C GLN A 227 5.73 -4.29 7.37
N ALA A 228 6.96 -4.23 7.91
CA ALA A 228 7.73 -3.01 8.02
C ALA A 228 8.07 -2.41 6.64
N LEU A 229 8.45 -3.22 5.66
CA LEU A 229 8.70 -2.76 4.29
C LEU A 229 7.46 -2.11 3.66
N ILE A 230 6.29 -2.77 3.81
CA ILE A 230 5.04 -2.22 3.28
C ILE A 230 4.63 -0.96 4.04
N THR A 231 4.63 -0.95 5.37
CA THR A 231 4.19 0.22 6.15
C THR A 231 5.09 1.42 5.93
N GLN A 232 6.41 1.23 5.89
CA GLN A 232 7.37 2.29 5.58
C GLN A 232 7.22 2.78 4.14
N GLY A 233 7.01 1.85 3.20
CA GLY A 233 6.74 2.16 1.81
C GLY A 233 5.49 3.03 1.64
N LEU A 234 4.38 2.60 2.23
CA LEU A 234 3.11 3.34 2.26
C LEU A 234 3.29 4.74 2.88
N TYR A 235 3.98 4.84 4.00
CA TYR A 235 4.25 6.13 4.64
C TYR A 235 5.03 7.07 3.72
N SER A 236 6.15 6.61 3.15
CA SER A 236 6.98 7.43 2.26
C SER A 236 6.20 7.89 1.02
N ARG A 237 5.39 7.00 0.45
CA ARG A 237 4.56 7.29 -0.71
C ARG A 237 3.44 8.29 -0.36
N CYS A 238 2.76 8.11 0.78
CA CYS A 238 1.75 9.04 1.25
C CYS A 238 2.33 10.43 1.58
N ARG A 239 3.51 10.49 2.20
CA ARG A 239 4.24 11.75 2.42
C ARG A 239 4.56 12.47 1.11
N ALA A 240 5.05 11.73 0.11
CA ALA A 240 5.37 12.30 -1.20
C ALA A 240 4.12 12.78 -1.95
N LEU A 241 3.01 12.04 -1.87
CA LEU A 241 1.73 12.47 -2.45
C LEU A 241 1.20 13.72 -1.73
N LEU A 242 1.26 13.76 -0.40
CA LEU A 242 0.84 14.91 0.38
C LEU A 242 1.68 16.15 0.05
N SER A 243 3.01 16.02 -0.03
CA SER A 243 3.87 17.16 -0.38
C SER A 243 3.60 17.68 -1.79
N GLN A 244 3.42 16.79 -2.77
CA GLN A 244 3.06 17.18 -4.14
C GLN A 244 1.73 17.95 -4.19
N LEU A 245 0.73 17.50 -3.41
CA LEU A 245 -0.56 18.20 -3.32
C LEU A 245 -0.39 19.61 -2.74
N LEU A 246 0.41 19.75 -1.68
CA LEU A 246 0.67 21.05 -1.05
C LEU A 246 1.45 22.00 -1.97
N ASP A 247 2.39 21.49 -2.75
CA ASP A 247 3.19 22.28 -3.69
C ASP A 247 2.35 22.83 -4.85
N THR A 248 1.38 22.04 -5.35
CA THR A 248 0.52 22.47 -6.47
C THR A 248 -0.49 23.55 -6.08
N GLY A 249 -0.79 23.70 -4.77
CA GLY A 249 -1.81 24.63 -4.29
C GLY A 249 -3.23 24.35 -4.83
N ALA A 250 -3.43 23.20 -5.46
CA ALA A 250 -4.72 22.80 -5.99
C ALA A 250 -5.68 22.50 -4.83
N PRO A 251 -6.98 22.85 -4.94
CA PRO A 251 -7.97 22.40 -3.98
C PRO A 251 -7.93 20.88 -3.91
N LEU A 252 -7.77 20.36 -2.70
CA LEU A 252 -7.69 18.92 -2.47
C LEU A 252 -8.98 18.25 -2.96
N GLU A 253 -8.87 17.37 -3.94
CA GLU A 253 -9.99 16.53 -4.34
C GLU A 253 -10.39 15.63 -3.16
N ASP A 254 -11.69 15.53 -2.90
CA ASP A 254 -12.22 14.75 -1.78
C ASP A 254 -11.82 13.25 -1.90
N GLU A 255 -11.70 12.72 -3.12
CA GLU A 255 -11.31 11.32 -3.34
C GLU A 255 -9.85 11.05 -2.98
N ASP A 256 -8.93 11.93 -3.35
CA ASP A 256 -7.51 11.74 -3.07
C ASP A 256 -7.19 11.90 -1.58
N THR A 257 -7.82 12.88 -0.92
CA THR A 257 -7.70 13.03 0.53
C THR A 257 -8.34 11.89 1.29
N GLN A 258 -9.49 11.38 0.84
CA GLN A 258 -10.13 10.22 1.45
C GLN A 258 -9.24 8.96 1.33
N GLY A 259 -8.56 8.80 0.19
CA GLY A 259 -7.56 7.74 0.01
C GLY A 259 -6.37 7.86 0.97
N LEU A 260 -5.79 9.06 1.10
CA LEU A 260 -4.70 9.32 2.05
C LEU A 260 -5.13 9.08 3.51
N LEU A 261 -6.33 9.53 3.88
CA LEU A 261 -6.91 9.29 5.21
C LEU A 261 -7.08 7.80 5.49
N ALA A 262 -7.56 7.02 4.51
CA ALA A 262 -7.70 5.58 4.66
C ALA A 262 -6.36 4.90 4.95
N VAL A 263 -5.28 5.35 4.29
CA VAL A 263 -3.93 4.84 4.53
C VAL A 263 -3.41 5.25 5.92
N GLY A 264 -3.52 6.53 6.31
CA GLY A 264 -3.10 7.00 7.63
C GLY A 264 -3.80 6.25 8.77
N GLN A 265 -5.12 6.06 8.65
CA GLN A 265 -5.89 5.26 9.62
C GLN A 265 -5.50 3.78 9.60
N ALA A 266 -5.20 3.21 8.44
CA ALA A 266 -4.76 1.83 8.33
C ALA A 266 -3.39 1.62 9.00
N LEU A 267 -2.42 2.52 8.81
CA LEU A 267 -1.11 2.45 9.43
C LEU A 267 -1.21 2.46 10.97
N ILE A 268 -2.00 3.37 11.54
CA ILE A 268 -2.24 3.42 13.01
C ILE A 268 -2.93 2.14 13.51
N LYS A 269 -3.88 1.60 12.73
CA LYS A 269 -4.50 0.32 13.08
C LYS A 269 -3.44 -0.78 13.06
N ILE A 270 -2.56 -0.84 12.06
CA ILE A 270 -1.55 -1.88 11.93
C ILE A 270 -0.59 -1.87 13.14
N ASP A 271 -0.06 -0.70 13.50
CA ASP A 271 0.80 -0.49 14.65
C ASP A 271 0.51 0.85 15.31
N ALA A 272 -0.16 0.84 16.47
CA ALA A 272 -0.56 2.05 17.16
C ALA A 272 0.59 2.74 17.91
N GLY A 273 1.73 2.06 18.08
CA GLY A 273 2.87 2.57 18.87
C GLY A 273 3.78 3.54 18.13
N GLN A 274 3.68 3.61 16.80
CA GLN A 274 4.55 4.43 15.97
C GLN A 274 4.00 5.86 15.85
N LEU A 275 4.76 6.83 16.35
CA LEU A 275 4.36 8.24 16.34
C LEU A 275 4.20 8.78 14.91
N ASP A 276 5.07 8.37 13.98
CA ASP A 276 5.07 8.88 12.60
C ASP A 276 3.76 8.60 11.85
N TRP A 277 3.08 7.48 12.13
CA TRP A 277 1.77 7.18 11.55
C TRP A 277 0.70 8.15 12.04
N HIS A 278 0.75 8.52 13.32
CA HIS A 278 -0.15 9.52 13.88
C HIS A 278 0.14 10.91 13.32
N LEU A 279 1.42 11.30 13.20
CA LEU A 279 1.80 12.58 12.62
C LEU A 279 1.37 12.69 11.16
N LEU A 280 1.53 11.63 10.35
CA LEU A 280 1.03 11.60 8.98
C LEU A 280 -0.49 11.80 8.92
N LEU A 281 -1.26 11.13 9.78
CA LEU A 281 -2.72 11.32 9.82
C LEU A 281 -3.09 12.76 10.20
N VAL A 282 -2.38 13.35 11.17
CA VAL A 282 -2.56 14.75 11.58
C VAL A 282 -2.26 15.70 10.42
N ASP A 283 -1.18 15.48 9.68
CA ASP A 283 -0.81 16.28 8.50
C ASP A 283 -1.91 16.22 7.42
N ILE A 284 -2.46 15.02 7.15
CA ILE A 284 -3.55 14.84 6.18
C ILE A 284 -4.84 15.55 6.65
N LEU A 285 -5.18 15.45 7.94
CA LEU A 285 -6.35 16.13 8.50
C LEU A 285 -6.21 17.67 8.46
N MET A 286 -5.01 18.18 8.74
CA MET A 286 -4.72 19.61 8.62
C MET A 286 -4.81 20.08 7.17
N ALA A 287 -4.27 19.32 6.21
CA ALA A 287 -4.39 19.63 4.78
C ALA A 287 -5.86 19.72 4.35
N ARG A 288 -6.71 18.82 4.84
CA ARG A 288 -8.16 18.85 4.59
C ARG A 288 -8.90 20.00 5.30
N GLY A 289 -8.26 20.68 6.25
CA GLY A 289 -8.86 21.74 7.07
C GLY A 289 -9.59 21.26 8.33
N SER A 290 -9.52 19.96 8.66
CA SER A 290 -10.15 19.35 9.84
C SER A 290 -9.27 19.53 11.10
N TYR A 291 -8.98 20.77 11.48
CA TYR A 291 -8.01 21.10 12.54
C TYR A 291 -8.41 20.58 13.94
N GLU A 292 -9.69 20.63 14.30
CA GLU A 292 -10.14 20.13 15.61
C GLU A 292 -9.94 18.61 15.71
N GLU A 293 -10.29 17.85 14.68
CA GLU A 293 -10.05 16.39 14.64
C GLU A 293 -8.56 16.08 14.72
N ALA A 294 -7.74 16.81 13.96
CA ALA A 294 -6.28 16.70 13.99
C ALA A 294 -5.71 16.91 15.40
N GLY A 295 -6.20 17.92 16.13
CA GLY A 295 -5.82 18.19 17.52
C GLY A 295 -6.19 17.05 18.47
N THR A 296 -7.42 16.55 18.39
CA THR A 296 -7.83 15.41 19.25
C THR A 296 -7.01 14.14 18.99
N HIS A 297 -6.61 13.90 17.73
CA HIS A 297 -5.77 12.78 17.37
C HIS A 297 -4.33 12.95 17.86
N LEU A 298 -3.77 14.14 17.71
CA LEU A 298 -2.42 14.46 18.18
C LEU A 298 -2.30 14.34 19.71
N GLU A 299 -3.29 14.83 20.46
CA GLU A 299 -3.33 14.70 21.92
C GLU A 299 -3.35 13.23 22.38
N LYS A 300 -4.14 12.40 21.71
CA LYS A 300 -4.17 10.94 21.97
C LYS A 300 -2.82 10.28 21.68
N ALA A 301 -2.15 10.70 20.60
CA ALA A 301 -0.85 10.15 20.20
C ALA A 301 0.29 10.58 21.15
N LEU A 302 0.18 11.76 21.77
CA LEU A 302 1.17 12.30 22.70
C LEU A 302 1.00 11.82 24.14
N HIS A 303 -0.20 11.36 24.53
CA HIS A 303 -0.49 10.89 25.88
C HIS A 303 0.48 9.82 26.45
N PRO A 304 1.04 8.89 25.64
CA PRO A 304 2.01 7.90 26.08
C PRO A 304 3.50 8.26 25.86
N ALA A 305 3.85 9.36 25.18
CA ALA A 305 5.22 9.61 24.71
C ALA A 305 5.76 11.01 25.08
N PRO A 306 7.07 11.17 25.34
CA PRO A 306 7.68 12.49 25.46
C PRO A 306 7.51 13.27 24.15
N THR A 307 7.21 14.56 24.26
CA THR A 307 6.89 15.41 23.09
C THR A 307 8.09 15.55 22.16
N SER A 308 8.08 14.81 21.04
CA SER A 308 8.99 15.03 19.91
C SER A 308 8.81 16.44 19.34
N GLU A 309 9.89 17.07 18.86
CA GLU A 309 9.83 18.39 18.20
C GLU A 309 8.87 18.36 17.00
N ALA A 310 8.80 17.25 16.26
CA ALA A 310 7.87 17.08 15.14
C ALA A 310 6.41 17.14 15.60
N ALA A 311 6.09 16.54 16.74
CA ALA A 311 4.73 16.55 17.30
C ALA A 311 4.40 17.93 17.93
N ARG A 312 5.38 18.57 18.56
CA ARG A 312 5.23 19.93 19.12
C ARG A 312 4.97 20.95 18.02
N ALA A 313 5.69 20.88 16.90
CA ALA A 313 5.46 21.73 15.74
C ALA A 313 4.01 21.66 15.24
N ARG A 314 3.45 20.45 15.12
CA ARG A 314 2.04 20.26 14.71
C ARG A 314 1.05 20.82 15.72
N LEU A 315 1.34 20.72 17.02
CA LEU A 315 0.56 21.42 18.06
C LEU A 315 0.65 22.95 17.89
N GLY A 316 1.83 23.47 17.54
CA GLY A 316 2.07 24.88 17.24
C GLY A 316 1.22 25.37 16.06
N LEU A 317 1.13 24.61 14.97
CA LEU A 317 0.26 24.94 13.83
C LEU A 317 -1.22 24.98 14.23
N LEU A 318 -1.67 24.02 15.03
CA LEU A 318 -3.05 24.01 15.52
C LEU A 318 -3.36 25.21 16.42
N ARG A 319 -2.39 25.64 17.25
CA ARG A 319 -2.51 26.88 18.05
C ARG A 319 -2.52 28.13 17.17
N LEU A 320 -1.72 28.15 16.11
CA LEU A 320 -1.73 29.24 15.13
C LEU A 320 -3.11 29.39 14.49
N LYS A 321 -3.74 28.28 14.10
CA LYS A 321 -5.11 28.27 13.56
C LYS A 321 -6.16 28.71 14.58
N LYS A 322 -5.89 28.58 15.89
CA LYS A 322 -6.70 29.14 16.98
C LYS A 322 -6.40 30.62 17.26
N GLY A 323 -5.41 31.22 16.59
CA GLY A 323 -5.02 32.63 16.72
C GLY A 323 -3.87 32.90 17.70
N ASP A 324 -3.30 31.88 18.35
CA ASP A 324 -2.19 32.06 19.30
C ASP A 324 -0.83 31.97 18.59
N VAL A 325 -0.47 33.07 17.92
CA VAL A 325 0.78 33.19 17.15
C VAL A 325 2.04 33.06 18.03
N PRO A 326 2.13 33.68 19.22
CA PRO A 326 3.31 33.55 20.08
C PRO A 326 3.54 32.12 20.58
N ALA A 327 2.47 31.41 20.99
CA ALA A 327 2.62 30.00 21.37
C ALA A 327 3.01 29.13 20.18
N ALA A 328 2.46 29.39 19.00
CA ALA A 328 2.85 28.69 17.78
C ALA A 328 4.34 28.84 17.46
N ALA A 329 4.88 30.07 17.54
CA ALA A 329 6.30 30.32 17.31
C ALA A 329 7.19 29.54 18.30
N ARG A 330 6.80 29.47 19.58
CA ARG A 330 7.52 28.71 20.62
C ARG A 330 7.55 27.21 20.33
N ASP A 331 6.46 26.67 19.83
CA ASP A 331 6.31 25.24 19.56
C ASP A 331 7.02 24.82 18.26
N LEU A 332 7.06 25.71 17.26
CA LEU A 332 7.66 25.45 15.94
C LEU A 332 9.18 25.67 15.91
N GLN A 333 9.72 26.53 16.77
CA GLN A 333 11.14 26.92 16.72
C GLN A 333 12.12 25.74 16.90
N GLY A 334 11.75 24.71 17.67
CA GLY A 334 12.59 23.53 17.87
C GLY A 334 12.77 22.71 16.59
N LEU A 335 11.70 22.57 15.81
CA LEU A 335 11.75 21.82 14.54
C LEU A 335 12.60 22.53 13.48
N ALA A 336 12.70 23.87 13.53
CA ALA A 336 13.46 24.66 12.56
C ALA A 336 14.96 24.29 12.52
N GLU A 337 15.54 23.88 13.65
CA GLU A 337 16.94 23.44 13.72
C GLU A 337 17.10 21.92 13.54
N VAL A 338 16.07 21.13 13.88
CA VAL A 338 16.14 19.66 13.84
C VAL A 338 15.83 19.10 12.45
N ASP A 339 14.77 19.58 11.81
CA ASP A 339 14.30 19.11 10.50
C ASP A 339 13.62 20.26 9.73
N ALA A 340 14.45 21.10 9.11
CA ALA A 340 13.99 22.22 8.29
C ALA A 340 13.11 21.78 7.10
N PRO A 341 13.39 20.66 6.39
CA PRO A 341 12.49 20.13 5.37
C PRO A 341 11.08 19.79 5.87
N ASP A 342 10.94 19.12 7.02
CA ASP A 342 9.61 18.82 7.59
C ASP A 342 8.87 20.10 7.97
N LEU A 343 9.57 21.06 8.60
CA LEU A 343 8.97 22.36 8.91
C LEU A 343 8.55 23.11 7.65
N SER A 344 9.36 23.11 6.59
CA SER A 344 9.01 23.76 5.32
C SER A 344 7.72 23.18 4.73
N CYS A 345 7.57 21.86 4.73
CA CYS A 345 6.36 21.17 4.30
C CYS A 345 5.13 21.62 5.13
N LEU A 346 5.28 21.70 6.45
CA LEU A 346 4.23 22.17 7.34
C LEU A 346 3.84 23.63 7.10
N LEU A 347 4.79 24.49 6.76
CA LEU A 347 4.52 25.91 6.47
C LEU A 347 3.71 26.09 5.17
N HIS A 348 3.74 25.13 4.24
CA HIS A 348 2.88 25.17 3.05
C HIS A 348 1.38 24.99 3.38
N LEU A 349 1.05 24.44 4.56
CA LEU A 349 -0.34 24.36 5.05
C LEU A 349 -0.89 25.72 5.51
N LEU A 350 -0.04 26.73 5.62
CA LEU A 350 -0.40 28.05 6.12
C LEU A 350 -0.62 29.04 4.98
N GLU A 351 -1.63 29.89 5.18
CA GLU A 351 -1.85 31.04 4.31
C GLU A 351 -0.66 32.00 4.36
N ALA A 352 -0.48 32.81 3.31
CA ALA A 352 0.62 33.77 3.26
C ALA A 352 0.58 34.78 4.43
N SER A 353 -0.62 35.19 4.85
CA SER A 353 -0.86 36.07 6.00
C SER A 353 -0.41 35.42 7.32
N GLU A 354 -0.76 34.16 7.53
CA GLU A 354 -0.39 33.37 8.72
C GLU A 354 1.12 33.16 8.77
N ARG A 355 1.76 32.82 7.64
CA ARG A 355 3.21 32.69 7.54
C ARG A 355 3.92 33.99 7.87
N GLN A 356 3.43 35.12 7.36
CA GLN A 356 4.00 36.42 7.64
C GLN A 356 3.87 36.78 9.13
N SER A 357 2.71 36.55 9.73
CA SER A 357 2.46 36.77 11.17
C SER A 357 3.38 35.92 12.04
N LEU A 358 3.52 34.63 11.70
CA LEU A 358 4.43 33.70 12.37
C LEU A 358 5.90 34.16 12.25
N ALA A 359 6.33 34.57 11.05
CA ALA A 359 7.69 35.04 10.82
C ALA A 359 8.01 36.30 11.63
N GLN A 360 7.07 37.24 11.72
CA GLN A 360 7.20 38.45 12.53
C GLN A 360 7.27 38.15 14.03
N ALA A 361 6.40 37.27 14.53
CA ALA A 361 6.42 36.86 15.94
C ALA A 361 7.74 36.15 16.31
N ALA A 362 8.24 35.28 15.43
CA ALA A 362 9.51 34.61 15.61
C ALA A 362 10.69 35.61 15.58
N ALA A 363 10.71 36.54 14.62
CA ALA A 363 11.75 37.57 14.55
C ALA A 363 11.75 38.49 15.79
N TRP A 364 10.57 38.82 16.31
CA TRP A 364 10.44 39.62 17.52
C TRP A 364 10.98 38.89 18.76
N GLU A 365 10.57 37.63 18.99
CA GLU A 365 11.09 36.83 20.11
C GLU A 365 12.60 36.53 19.97
N ALA A 366 13.11 36.38 18.75
CA ALA A 366 14.54 36.26 18.51
C ALA A 366 15.30 37.53 18.92
N GLY A 367 14.80 38.71 18.54
CA GLY A 367 15.40 40.00 18.90
C GLY A 367 15.44 40.23 20.40
N THR A 368 14.33 39.97 21.11
CA THR A 368 14.28 40.12 22.57
C THR A 368 15.27 39.19 23.29
N LEU A 369 15.47 37.97 22.78
CA LEU A 369 16.43 37.01 23.34
C LEU A 369 17.88 37.40 23.04
N LEU A 370 18.18 37.98 21.87
CA LEU A 370 19.51 38.49 21.53
C LEU A 370 19.87 39.71 22.40
N ASP A 371 18.94 40.65 22.56
CA ASP A 371 19.14 41.82 23.44
C ASP A 371 19.36 41.39 24.90
N ALA A 372 18.77 40.27 25.32
CA ALA A 372 18.98 39.65 26.62
C ALA A 372 20.27 38.81 26.72
N GLY A 373 21.08 38.73 25.65
CA GLY A 373 22.32 37.95 25.60
C GLY A 373 22.12 36.44 25.61
N GLN A 374 21.01 35.94 25.06
CA GLN A 374 20.64 34.52 25.01
C GLN A 374 20.60 33.95 23.57
N PRO A 375 21.69 34.03 22.79
CA PRO A 375 21.68 33.64 21.37
C PRO A 375 21.34 32.17 21.14
N ARG A 376 21.70 31.27 22.07
CA ARG A 376 21.35 29.84 21.97
C ARG A 376 19.83 29.60 21.96
N ARG A 377 19.07 30.42 22.67
CA ARG A 377 17.60 30.32 22.70
C ARG A 377 16.97 31.07 21.54
N ALA A 378 17.64 32.10 21.02
CA ALA A 378 17.17 32.87 19.88
C ALA A 378 17.28 32.10 18.55
N LEU A 379 18.28 31.21 18.40
CA LEU A 379 18.58 30.54 17.14
C LEU A 379 17.37 29.83 16.50
N GLY A 380 16.58 29.08 17.27
CA GLY A 380 15.38 28.40 16.76
C GLY A 380 14.34 29.39 16.20
N TYR A 381 14.13 30.51 16.88
CA TYR A 381 13.24 31.58 16.40
C TYR A 381 13.82 32.29 15.16
N CYS A 382 15.14 32.53 15.12
CA CYS A 382 15.78 33.09 13.94
C CYS A 382 15.55 32.19 12.72
N SER A 383 15.79 30.89 12.84
CA SER A 383 15.57 29.94 11.74
C SER A 383 14.10 29.78 11.36
N LEU A 384 13.19 29.76 12.32
CA LEU A 384 11.75 29.78 12.04
C LEU A 384 11.35 31.03 11.25
N SER A 385 11.88 32.21 11.61
CA SER A 385 11.59 33.46 10.91
C SER A 385 12.08 33.43 9.46
N VAL A 386 13.26 32.85 9.19
CA VAL A 386 13.80 32.70 7.83
C VAL A 386 12.92 31.77 6.99
N LEU A 387 12.54 30.61 7.54
CA LEU A 387 11.73 29.61 6.84
C LEU A 387 10.30 30.11 6.56
N ALA A 388 9.66 30.73 7.55
CA ALA A 388 8.30 31.27 7.39
C ALA A 388 8.26 32.54 6.52
N GLY A 389 9.32 33.35 6.56
CA GLY A 389 9.43 34.62 5.84
C GLY A 389 10.03 34.54 4.44
N GLY A 390 10.30 33.35 3.91
CA GLY A 390 10.78 33.15 2.53
C GLY A 390 12.17 33.73 2.26
N SER A 391 13.12 33.55 3.18
CA SER A 391 14.51 34.05 3.05
C SER A 391 14.64 35.57 2.90
N SER A 392 13.69 36.35 3.40
CA SER A 392 13.81 37.81 3.47
C SER A 392 15.15 38.25 4.08
N ALA A 393 15.79 39.25 3.45
CA ALA A 393 17.06 39.79 3.90
C ALA A 393 17.07 40.23 5.38
N CYS A 394 15.95 40.70 5.93
CA CYS A 394 15.89 41.07 7.35
C CYS A 394 16.02 39.87 8.29
N HIS A 395 15.39 38.73 7.96
CA HIS A 395 15.43 37.53 8.78
C HIS A 395 16.78 36.82 8.66
N LEU A 396 17.37 36.81 7.45
CA LEU A 396 18.72 36.28 7.22
C LEU A 396 19.77 37.06 8.01
N ARG A 397 19.69 38.39 8.04
CA ARG A 397 20.57 39.23 8.88
C ARG A 397 20.42 38.90 10.37
N LEU A 398 19.19 38.78 10.87
CA LEU A 398 18.90 38.43 12.26
C LEU A 398 19.45 37.04 12.65
N ARG A 399 19.40 36.07 11.74
CA ARG A 399 20.02 34.76 11.97
C ARG A 399 21.54 34.82 11.90
N ALA A 400 22.10 35.58 10.96
CA ALA A 400 23.54 35.76 10.83
C ALA A 400 24.16 36.42 12.10
N THR A 401 23.49 37.41 12.69
CA THR A 401 23.94 38.02 13.95
C THR A 401 23.92 37.02 15.10
N CYS A 402 22.83 36.27 15.25
CA CYS A 402 22.71 35.20 16.25
C CYS A 402 23.81 34.13 16.10
N LEU A 403 24.04 33.66 14.88
CA LEU A 403 25.09 32.67 14.57
C LEU A 403 26.50 33.21 14.82
N ALA A 404 26.74 34.51 14.57
CA ALA A 404 28.02 35.15 14.87
C ALA A 404 28.31 35.18 16.38
N GLU A 405 27.31 35.46 17.23
CA GLU A 405 27.45 35.37 18.69
C GLU A 405 27.69 33.94 19.18
N LEU A 406 27.14 32.95 18.47
CA LEU A 406 27.37 31.52 18.71
C LEU A 406 28.69 30.99 18.13
N GLN A 407 29.46 31.84 17.44
CA GLN A 407 30.69 31.48 16.75
C GLN A 407 30.52 30.45 15.61
N GLU A 408 29.30 30.33 15.07
CA GLU A 408 29.00 29.50 13.90
C GLU A 408 29.21 30.29 12.59
N PHE A 409 30.44 30.84 12.44
CA PHE A 409 30.77 31.83 11.41
C PHE A 409 30.49 31.36 9.98
N GLY A 410 30.66 30.07 9.68
CA GLY A 410 30.38 29.52 8.35
C GLY A 410 28.89 29.43 7.98
N ARG A 411 27.99 29.31 8.96
CA ARG A 411 26.53 29.42 8.70
C ARG A 411 26.13 30.89 8.57
N ALA A 412 26.67 31.75 9.44
CA ALA A 412 26.42 33.19 9.40
C ALA A 412 26.85 33.79 8.05
N LEU A 413 28.01 33.37 7.53
CA LEU A 413 28.52 33.82 6.24
C LEU A 413 27.60 33.41 5.09
N ARG A 414 27.08 32.17 5.08
CA ARG A 414 26.15 31.70 4.04
C ARG A 414 24.85 32.51 4.00
N ASP A 415 24.30 32.84 5.16
CA ASP A 415 23.10 33.68 5.23
C ASP A 415 23.38 35.08 4.67
N LEU A 416 24.55 35.64 5.01
CA LEU A 416 24.95 36.97 4.58
C LEU A 416 25.29 37.03 3.08
N ASP A 417 25.94 36.00 2.54
CA ASP A 417 26.20 35.86 1.11
C ASP A 417 24.90 35.81 0.31
N HIS A 418 23.88 35.13 0.85
CA HIS A 418 22.55 35.10 0.23
C HIS A 418 21.92 36.49 0.19
N VAL A 419 22.05 37.28 1.27
CA VAL A 419 21.58 38.68 1.32
C VAL A 419 22.29 39.54 0.27
N LEU A 420 23.60 39.37 0.10
CA LEU A 420 24.41 40.18 -0.82
C LEU A 420 24.21 39.84 -2.31
N GLN A 421 23.72 38.62 -2.60
CA GLN A 421 23.34 38.19 -3.94
C GLN A 421 21.98 38.76 -4.40
N GLU A 422 21.10 39.14 -3.48
CA GLU A 422 19.84 39.79 -3.85
C GLU A 422 20.10 41.19 -4.42
N THR A 423 19.56 41.47 -5.60
CA THR A 423 19.67 42.78 -6.25
C THR A 423 18.81 43.80 -5.52
N LEU A 424 19.39 44.47 -4.54
CA LEU A 424 18.79 45.61 -3.84
C LEU A 424 18.79 46.86 -4.75
N GLY A 425 17.71 47.65 -4.69
CA GLY A 425 17.66 48.96 -5.34
C GLY A 425 18.54 50.00 -4.64
N ASP A 426 18.81 51.12 -5.31
CA ASP A 426 19.75 52.18 -4.84
C ASP A 426 19.44 52.77 -3.44
N SER A 427 18.24 52.55 -2.89
CA SER A 427 17.86 53.00 -1.54
C SER A 427 18.49 52.23 -0.38
N ASP A 428 19.13 51.08 -0.61
CA ASP A 428 19.68 50.21 0.43
C ASP A 428 21.23 50.20 0.50
N LEU A 429 21.90 51.12 -0.17
CA LEU A 429 23.38 51.19 -0.20
C LEU A 429 24.06 51.22 1.19
N PRO A 430 23.56 51.97 2.20
CA PRO A 430 24.19 51.97 3.53
C PRO A 430 24.11 50.60 4.22
N ARG A 431 22.96 49.93 4.13
CA ARG A 431 22.77 48.59 4.68
C ARG A 431 23.65 47.56 3.98
N ARG A 432 23.83 47.72 2.67
CA ARG A 432 24.71 46.85 1.88
C ARG A 432 26.18 47.02 2.27
N ALA A 433 26.62 48.24 2.57
CA ALA A 433 27.96 48.49 3.10
C ALA A 433 28.14 47.87 4.50
N GLU A 434 27.12 47.95 5.36
CA GLU A 434 27.10 47.25 6.64
C GLU A 434 27.17 45.73 6.49
N ASP A 435 26.42 45.16 5.53
CA ASP A 435 26.45 43.73 5.22
C ASP A 435 27.87 43.31 4.74
N PHE A 436 28.50 44.03 3.81
CA PHE A 436 29.89 43.75 3.41
C PHE A 436 30.89 43.90 4.57
N CYS A 437 30.69 44.87 5.47
CA CYS A 437 31.51 44.98 6.68
C CYS A 437 31.32 43.78 7.62
N CYS A 438 30.08 43.30 7.79
CA CYS A 438 29.79 42.08 8.54
C CYS A 438 30.46 40.86 7.89
N GLN A 439 30.43 40.76 6.57
CA GLN A 439 31.06 39.69 5.79
C GLN A 439 32.57 39.65 6.04
N GLY A 440 33.23 40.81 5.93
CA GLY A 440 34.66 40.95 6.19
C GLY A 440 35.03 40.52 7.62
N ARG A 441 34.23 40.90 8.63
CA ARG A 441 34.46 40.46 10.02
C ARG A 441 34.32 38.94 10.20
N LEU A 442 33.30 38.33 9.59
CA LEU A 442 33.10 36.88 9.65
C LEU A 442 34.23 36.11 8.96
N LEU A 443 34.70 36.60 7.80
CA LEU A 443 35.82 36.02 7.05
C LEU A 443 37.14 36.10 7.83
N LEU A 444 37.40 37.22 8.52
CA LEU A 444 38.53 37.33 9.44
C LEU A 444 38.43 36.31 10.59
N SER A 445 37.23 36.11 11.16
CA SER A 445 37.02 35.08 12.19
C SER A 445 37.23 33.65 11.68
N LEU A 446 37.08 33.42 10.38
CA LEU A 446 37.39 32.15 9.69
C LEU A 446 38.86 32.04 9.23
N GLY A 447 39.65 33.12 9.33
CA GLY A 447 41.05 33.17 8.91
C GLY A 447 41.28 33.47 7.42
N ASP A 448 40.26 33.88 6.67
CA ASP A 448 40.39 34.25 5.25
C ASP A 448 40.61 35.75 5.09
N GLU A 449 41.86 36.18 5.28
CA GLU A 449 42.25 37.59 5.19
C GLU A 449 42.07 38.17 3.77
N ALA A 450 42.24 37.35 2.74
CA ALA A 450 42.14 37.79 1.35
C ALA A 450 40.68 38.09 0.96
N ALA A 451 39.76 37.18 1.28
CA ALA A 451 38.34 37.41 1.04
C ALA A 451 37.81 38.54 1.93
N ALA A 452 38.28 38.64 3.18
CA ALA A 452 37.89 39.72 4.08
C ALA A 452 38.28 41.10 3.54
N ALA A 453 39.52 41.25 3.04
CA ALA A 453 39.96 42.48 2.38
C ALA A 453 39.09 42.81 1.16
N GLY A 454 38.73 41.81 0.36
CA GLY A 454 37.81 41.97 -0.76
C GLY A 454 36.43 42.51 -0.32
N ALA A 455 35.86 41.96 0.75
CA ALA A 455 34.58 42.40 1.30
C ALA A 455 34.64 43.85 1.82
N PHE A 456 35.70 44.22 2.56
CA PHE A 456 35.86 45.60 3.02
C PHE A 456 36.05 46.60 1.88
N VAL A 457 36.71 46.18 0.78
CA VAL A 457 36.84 47.01 -0.42
C VAL A 457 35.49 47.23 -1.12
N GLN A 458 34.58 46.25 -1.10
CA GLN A 458 33.22 46.42 -1.62
C GLN A 458 32.33 47.30 -0.73
N ALA A 459 32.65 47.40 0.57
CA ALA A 459 31.94 48.27 1.51
C ALA A 459 32.32 49.75 1.39
N LEU A 460 33.53 50.05 0.92
CA LEU A 460 34.08 51.39 0.68
C LEU A 460 33.63 51.93 -0.68
#